data_AF-A0A0C2T4D8-F1
#
_entry.id   AF-A0A0C2T4D8-F1
#
_cell.length_a   1.000
_cell.length_b   1.000
_cell.length_c   1.000
_cell.angle_alpha   90.00
_cell.angle_beta   90.00
_cell.angle_gamma   90.00
#
_symmetry.space_group_name_H-M   'P 1'
#
loop_
_entity.id
_entity.type
_entity.pdbx_description
1 polymer ?
#
loop_
_entity_poly.entity_id
_entity_poly.type
_entity_poly.pdbx_seq_one_letter_code
_entity_poly.pdbx_strand_id
1 'polypeptide(L)'
;MDKSDLEAYQVQLSQVELALSADPDNEGLVSLQSELKELIEIAQDAVAQAASSSKSDSSRKATSTPMHIWAAGDECLAKYSSDGQWYPARITSLGGSTENQVYSIVFKGYNTTELVKAIDLKPLPPNYIANLPLNSNKRKLTKVEEEEREKKKKKNEKKVEARAQKAKEQQVKQASWQKFAKKSEKKGVHIAGVAGTSIFRTPDNPLGKVGVTGSGRGMTEVASRIKHKF
;
A
#
# COMPACT_ATOMS: atom_id res chain seq x y z
N MET A 1 -7.98 26.71 2.77
CA MET A 1 -8.75 27.51 1.82
C MET A 1 -8.14 28.87 1.81
N ASP A 2 -7.58 29.25 0.66
CA ASP A 2 -6.88 30.51 0.55
C ASP A 2 -7.90 31.64 0.34
N LYS A 3 -7.58 32.85 0.82
CA LYS A 3 -8.48 34.01 0.70
C LYS A 3 -8.87 34.30 -0.76
N SER A 4 -7.97 33.97 -1.70
CA SER A 4 -8.21 34.03 -3.14
C SER A 4 -9.34 33.12 -3.61
N ASP A 5 -9.49 31.93 -3.03
CA ASP A 5 -10.52 30.96 -3.41
C ASP A 5 -11.90 31.45 -2.98
N LEU A 6 -11.98 32.05 -1.78
CA LEU A 6 -13.18 32.69 -1.26
C LEU A 6 -13.66 33.82 -2.17
N GLU A 7 -12.74 34.69 -2.61
CA GLU A 7 -13.05 35.77 -3.56
C GLU A 7 -13.53 35.21 -4.90
N ALA A 8 -12.95 34.12 -5.39
CA ALA A 8 -13.41 33.46 -6.63
C ALA A 8 -14.84 32.90 -6.50
N TYR A 9 -15.17 32.24 -5.39
CA TYR A 9 -16.54 31.73 -5.14
C TYR A 9 -17.57 32.86 -5.00
N GLN A 10 -17.20 33.99 -4.40
CA GLN A 10 -18.07 35.17 -4.34
C GLN A 10 -18.38 35.74 -5.73
N VAL A 11 -17.38 35.79 -6.62
CA VAL A 11 -17.57 36.23 -8.00
C VAL A 11 -18.50 35.27 -8.76
N GLN A 12 -18.30 33.95 -8.58
CA GLN A 12 -19.18 32.94 -9.18
C GLN A 12 -20.62 33.06 -8.69
N LEU A 13 -20.82 33.26 -7.38
CA LEU A 13 -22.14 33.48 -6.80
C LEU A 13 -22.82 34.71 -7.41
N SER A 14 -22.11 35.83 -7.55
CA SER A 14 -22.65 37.04 -8.17
C SER A 14 -23.05 36.82 -9.64
N GLN A 15 -22.27 36.03 -10.39
CA GLN A 15 -22.60 35.69 -11.77
C GLN A 15 -23.86 34.81 -11.85
N VAL A 16 -24.00 33.85 -10.94
CA VAL A 16 -25.19 32.99 -10.85
C VAL A 16 -26.42 33.79 -10.42
N GLU A 17 -26.29 34.72 -9.48
CA GLU A 17 -27.39 35.61 -9.06
C GLU A 17 -27.82 36.57 -10.18
N LEU A 18 -26.86 37.05 -10.99
CA LEU A 18 -27.17 37.82 -12.19
C LEU A 18 -27.94 36.98 -13.22
N ALA A 19 -27.52 35.72 -13.45
CA ALA A 19 -28.23 34.81 -14.35
C ALA A 19 -29.63 34.45 -13.82
N LEU A 20 -29.79 34.26 -12.51
CA LEU A 20 -31.09 34.07 -11.85
C LEU A 20 -31.98 35.31 -11.92
N SER A 21 -31.41 36.52 -11.95
CA SER A 21 -32.18 37.75 -12.14
C SER A 21 -32.75 37.88 -13.55
N ALA A 22 -32.08 37.28 -14.54
CA ALA A 22 -32.57 37.21 -15.92
C ALA A 22 -33.59 36.08 -16.11
N ASP A 23 -33.33 34.91 -15.51
CA ASP A 23 -34.19 33.71 -15.60
C ASP A 23 -34.48 33.10 -14.20
N PRO A 24 -35.47 33.62 -13.45
CA PRO A 24 -35.77 33.20 -12.07
C PRO A 24 -36.26 31.75 -11.94
N ASP A 25 -36.80 31.18 -13.01
CA ASP A 25 -37.41 29.84 -13.01
C ASP A 25 -36.41 28.70 -13.27
N ASN A 26 -35.11 29.00 -13.42
CA ASN A 26 -34.08 27.99 -13.67
C ASN A 26 -33.66 27.28 -12.36
N GLU A 27 -34.32 26.16 -12.05
CA GLU A 27 -34.06 25.33 -10.86
C GLU A 27 -32.58 24.92 -10.70
N GLY A 28 -31.85 24.71 -11.81
CA GLY A 28 -30.43 24.35 -11.76
C GLY A 28 -29.53 25.48 -11.23
N LEU A 29 -29.86 26.72 -11.57
CA LEU A 29 -29.14 27.89 -11.05
C LEU A 29 -29.49 28.15 -9.59
N VAL A 30 -30.72 27.85 -9.16
CA VAL A 30 -31.14 27.94 -7.74
C VAL A 30 -30.37 26.93 -6.89
N SER A 31 -30.22 25.68 -7.36
CA SER A 31 -29.38 24.67 -6.68
C SER A 31 -27.94 25.15 -6.56
N LEU A 32 -27.34 25.60 -7.68
CA LEU A 32 -25.96 26.07 -7.70
C LEU A 32 -25.74 27.28 -6.79
N GLN A 33 -26.71 28.20 -6.72
CA GLN A 33 -26.67 29.32 -5.79
C GLN A 33 -26.62 28.85 -4.33
N SER A 34 -27.42 27.85 -3.96
CA SER A 34 -27.43 27.30 -2.61
C SER A 34 -26.12 26.59 -2.25
N GLU A 35 -25.57 25.79 -3.18
CA GLU A 35 -24.30 25.10 -3.02
C GLU A 35 -23.13 26.09 -2.87
N LEU A 36 -23.08 27.14 -3.70
CA LEU A 36 -22.04 28.17 -3.61
C LEU A 36 -22.12 28.96 -2.30
N LYS A 37 -23.33 29.22 -1.78
CA LYS A 37 -23.51 29.87 -0.47
C LYS A 37 -22.98 29.01 0.67
N GLU A 38 -23.27 27.71 0.67
CA GLU A 38 -22.74 26.76 1.67
C GLU A 38 -21.21 26.67 1.60
N LEU A 39 -20.63 26.60 0.40
CA LEU A 39 -19.18 26.58 0.22
C LEU A 39 -18.50 27.85 0.74
N ILE A 40 -19.10 29.03 0.53
CA ILE A 40 -18.59 30.30 1.04
C ILE A 40 -18.66 30.33 2.57
N GLU A 41 -19.75 29.84 3.18
CA GLU A 41 -19.89 29.76 4.63
C GLU A 41 -18.81 28.87 5.26
N ILE A 42 -18.62 27.66 4.73
CA ILE A 42 -17.57 26.74 5.18
C ILE A 42 -16.17 27.37 5.00
N ALA A 43 -15.93 28.06 3.88
CA ALA A 43 -14.65 28.73 3.64
C ALA A 43 -14.43 29.92 4.59
N GLN A 44 -15.48 30.70 4.88
CA GLN A 44 -15.43 31.81 5.84
C GLN A 44 -15.13 31.30 7.25
N ASP A 45 -15.77 30.22 7.69
CA ASP A 45 -15.50 29.59 8.99
C ASP A 45 -14.07 29.07 9.09
N ALA A 46 -13.56 28.44 8.03
CA ALA A 46 -12.16 27.99 7.99
C ALA A 46 -11.18 29.16 8.08
N VAL A 47 -11.46 30.29 7.41
CA VAL A 47 -10.64 31.50 7.49
C VAL A 47 -10.75 32.17 8.87
N ALA A 48 -11.92 32.20 9.49
CA ALA A 48 -12.14 32.73 10.82
C ALA A 48 -11.44 31.89 11.91
N GLN A 49 -11.45 30.56 11.77
CA GLN A 49 -10.68 29.64 12.61
C GLN A 49 -9.15 29.84 12.43
N ALA A 50 -8.70 30.07 11.19
CA ALA A 50 -7.30 30.39 10.94
C ALA A 50 -6.89 31.75 11.56
N ALA A 51 -7.75 32.77 11.49
CA ALA A 51 -7.47 34.11 12.03
C ALA A 51 -7.52 34.18 13.57
N SER A 52 -8.43 33.45 14.22
CA SER A 52 -8.57 33.40 15.68
C SER A 52 -7.46 32.60 16.40
N SER A 53 -6.68 31.81 15.66
CA SER A 53 -5.51 31.09 16.20
C SER A 53 -4.27 31.97 16.46
N SER A 54 -4.30 33.27 16.13
CA SER A 54 -3.11 34.13 16.12
C SER A 54 -3.01 35.18 17.26
N LYS A 55 -4.00 35.34 18.14
CA LYS A 55 -3.91 36.30 19.26
C LYS A 55 -4.64 35.87 20.54
N SER A 56 -3.97 35.11 21.41
CA SER A 56 -3.93 35.35 22.86
C SER A 56 -3.13 34.28 23.60
N ASP A 57 -2.47 34.78 24.63
CA ASP A 57 -1.35 34.25 25.38
C ASP A 57 -1.80 33.48 26.65
N SER A 58 -0.89 32.63 27.14
CA SER A 58 -0.70 32.24 28.53
C SER A 58 -1.77 31.46 29.30
N SER A 59 -1.29 30.38 29.94
CA SER A 59 -1.94 29.58 30.99
C SER A 59 -3.02 28.60 30.55
N ARG A 60 -2.57 27.45 30.03
CA ARG A 60 -3.11 26.09 30.30
C ARG A 60 -2.18 25.08 29.63
N LYS A 61 -1.31 24.43 30.41
CA LYS A 61 -0.45 23.33 29.98
C LYS A 61 -1.32 22.10 29.64
N ALA A 62 -1.88 22.09 28.44
CA ALA A 62 -2.21 20.88 27.70
C ALA A 62 -1.25 20.88 26.51
N THR A 63 -0.30 19.96 26.49
CA THR A 63 0.80 19.92 25.53
C THR A 63 0.29 19.53 24.14
N SER A 64 -0.18 20.50 23.35
CA SER A 64 -0.22 20.39 21.90
C SER A 64 1.17 20.75 21.37
N THR A 65 1.89 19.74 20.91
CA THR A 65 3.21 19.93 20.28
C THR A 65 3.02 20.65 18.95
N PRO A 66 3.81 21.69 18.63
CA PRO A 66 3.87 22.20 17.26
C PRO A 66 4.34 21.04 16.38
N MET A 67 3.54 20.66 15.38
CA MET A 67 3.94 19.67 14.38
C MET A 67 5.16 20.23 13.63
N HIS A 68 6.36 19.84 14.05
CA HIS A 68 7.57 20.09 13.29
C HIS A 68 7.47 19.30 11.99
N ILE A 69 7.57 20.00 10.86
CA ILE A 69 7.74 19.38 9.56
C ILE A 69 9.21 18.98 9.48
N TRP A 70 9.43 17.68 9.37
CA TRP A 70 10.76 17.08 9.39
C TRP A 70 11.27 16.80 7.98
N ALA A 71 12.54 17.06 7.73
CA ALA A 71 13.23 16.72 6.50
C ALA A 71 14.27 15.61 6.71
N ALA A 72 14.65 14.93 5.61
CA ALA A 72 15.78 14.02 5.63
C ALA A 72 17.07 14.80 5.93
N GLY A 73 17.82 14.34 6.92
CA GLY A 73 19.04 14.97 7.40
C GLY A 73 18.89 15.70 8.73
N ASP A 74 17.67 16.02 9.17
CA ASP A 74 17.41 16.76 10.39
C ASP A 74 17.79 15.99 11.66
N GLU A 75 18.25 16.73 12.68
CA GLU A 75 18.52 16.18 14.00
C GLU A 75 17.30 16.28 14.91
N CYS A 76 16.95 15.17 15.56
CA CYS A 76 15.78 15.06 16.41
C CYS A 76 16.07 14.23 17.65
N LEU A 77 15.22 14.34 18.67
CA LEU A 77 15.11 13.35 19.72
C LEU A 77 14.02 12.36 19.32
N ALA A 78 14.34 11.07 19.32
CA ALA A 78 13.39 10.02 19.00
C ALA A 78 13.22 9.06 20.17
N LYS A 79 12.00 8.55 20.34
CA LYS A 79 11.70 7.53 21.33
C LYS A 79 12.18 6.16 20.85
N TYR A 80 13.05 5.51 21.62
CA TYR A 80 13.52 4.16 21.29
C TYR A 80 12.47 3.13 21.71
N SER A 81 12.14 2.17 20.82
CA SER A 81 11.04 1.23 21.07
C SER A 81 11.29 0.24 22.22
N SER A 82 12.54 -0.06 22.56
CA SER A 82 12.84 -1.09 23.57
C SER A 82 12.67 -0.61 25.02
N ASP A 83 12.99 0.65 25.30
CA ASP A 83 12.96 1.24 26.64
C ASP A 83 12.04 2.46 26.75
N GLY A 84 11.55 2.98 25.62
CA GLY A 84 10.69 4.15 25.56
C GLY A 84 11.40 5.46 25.90
N GLN A 85 12.74 5.47 25.96
CA GLN A 85 13.53 6.65 26.29
C GLN A 85 13.84 7.49 25.05
N TRP A 86 14.11 8.78 25.25
CA TRP A 86 14.39 9.73 24.17
C TRP A 86 15.89 9.83 23.92
N TYR A 87 16.31 9.49 22.71
CA TYR A 87 17.71 9.54 22.31
C TYR A 87 17.91 10.46 21.10
N PRO A 88 19.07 11.11 20.99
CA PRO A 88 19.40 11.91 19.83
C PRO A 88 19.51 11.02 18.60
N ALA A 89 18.85 11.40 17.52
CA ALA A 89 18.77 10.67 16.27
C ALA A 89 18.82 11.64 15.08
N ARG A 90 19.08 11.09 13.90
CA ARG A 90 19.06 11.82 12.63
C ARG A 90 18.07 11.16 11.68
N ILE A 91 17.25 11.97 11.03
CA ILE A 91 16.30 11.50 10.03
C ILE A 91 17.05 11.13 8.76
N THR A 92 16.84 9.93 8.26
CA THR A 92 17.50 9.39 7.06
C THR A 92 16.57 9.48 5.85
N SER A 93 15.31 9.10 6.01
CA SER A 93 14.32 9.15 4.94
C SER A 93 12.92 9.39 5.50
N LEU A 94 12.13 10.10 4.71
CA LEU A 94 10.69 10.23 4.87
C LEU A 94 10.00 9.10 4.09
N GLY A 95 8.93 8.54 4.64
CA GLY A 95 8.13 7.52 3.98
C GLY A 95 6.67 7.55 4.43
N GLY A 96 5.86 6.67 3.83
CA GLY A 96 4.43 6.59 4.11
C GLY A 96 3.57 7.54 3.27
N SER A 97 2.28 7.58 3.59
CA SER A 97 1.29 8.48 2.96
C SER A 97 1.21 9.80 3.74
N THR A 98 0.68 10.85 3.12
CA THR A 98 0.52 12.18 3.75
C THR A 98 -0.22 12.12 5.09
N GLU A 99 -1.17 11.20 5.26
CA GLU A 99 -1.94 10.99 6.50
C GLU A 99 -1.20 10.13 7.54
N ASN A 100 -0.28 9.25 7.10
CA ASN A 100 0.44 8.31 7.94
C ASN A 100 1.93 8.37 7.64
N GLN A 101 2.53 9.53 7.92
CA GLN A 101 3.94 9.77 7.64
C GLN A 101 4.82 9.00 8.64
N VAL A 102 5.74 8.22 8.09
CA VAL A 102 6.69 7.39 8.84
C VAL A 102 8.10 7.88 8.53
N TYR A 103 8.90 8.05 9.57
CA TYR A 103 10.26 8.56 9.49
C TYR A 103 11.24 7.42 9.74
N SER A 104 12.20 7.24 8.85
CA SER A 104 13.33 6.36 9.07
C SER A 104 14.45 7.16 9.72
N ILE A 105 14.84 6.79 10.95
CA ILE A 105 15.84 7.50 11.75
C ILE A 105 17.02 6.59 12.10
N VAL A 106 18.17 7.19 12.38
CA VAL A 106 19.35 6.52 12.93
C VAL A 106 19.77 7.23 14.22
N PHE A 107 19.87 6.51 15.33
CA PHE A 107 20.28 7.07 16.61
C PHE A 107 21.77 7.46 16.61
N LYS A 108 22.13 8.62 17.17
CA LYS A 108 23.54 9.02 17.32
C LYS A 108 24.27 8.01 18.21
N GLY A 109 25.35 7.44 17.68
CA GLY A 109 26.15 6.41 18.36
C GLY A 109 25.76 4.97 18.02
N TYR A 110 24.66 4.77 17.29
CA TYR A 110 24.21 3.47 16.80
C TYR A 110 24.08 3.50 15.26
N ASN A 111 24.19 2.35 14.61
CA ASN A 111 23.97 2.23 13.16
C ASN A 111 22.64 1.54 12.85
N THR A 112 21.72 1.51 13.81
CA THR A 112 20.41 0.89 13.69
C THR A 112 19.42 1.90 13.12
N THR A 113 18.73 1.49 12.06
CA THR A 113 17.63 2.26 11.47
C THR A 113 16.32 1.84 12.12
N GLU A 114 15.54 2.81 12.61
CA GLU A 114 14.21 2.56 13.18
C GLU A 114 13.15 3.36 12.43
N LEU A 115 11.93 2.81 12.35
CA LEU A 115 10.77 3.44 11.74
C LEU A 115 9.89 4.01 12.84
N VAL A 116 9.78 5.33 12.87
CA VAL A 116 9.17 6.08 13.97
C VAL A 116 8.13 7.05 13.39
N LYS A 117 7.03 7.27 14.11
CA LYS A 117 5.97 8.22 13.70
C LYS A 117 6.31 9.63 14.19
N ALA A 118 5.63 10.65 13.65
CA ALA A 118 5.80 12.03 14.09
C ALA A 118 5.60 12.22 15.61
N ILE A 119 4.72 11.44 16.23
CA ILE A 119 4.40 11.50 17.68
C ILE A 119 5.62 11.13 18.54
N ASP A 120 6.48 10.26 18.03
CA ASP A 120 7.64 9.72 18.71
C ASP A 120 8.93 10.48 18.34
N LEU A 121 8.79 11.65 17.70
CA LEU A 121 9.87 12.58 17.37
C LEU A 121 9.69 13.92 18.09
N LYS A 122 10.81 14.51 18.52
CA LYS A 122 10.88 15.81 19.17
C LYS A 122 12.03 16.64 18.60
N PRO A 123 11.87 17.96 18.45
CA PRO A 123 12.96 18.86 18.07
C PRO A 123 14.11 18.75 19.06
N LEU A 124 15.34 18.68 18.54
CA LEU A 124 16.54 18.69 19.37
C LEU A 124 16.80 20.14 19.81
N PRO A 125 16.82 20.46 21.12
CA PRO A 125 17.02 21.84 21.55
C PRO A 125 18.44 22.31 21.19
N PRO A 126 18.64 23.60 20.87
CA PRO A 126 19.96 24.13 20.48
C PRO A 126 21.05 23.91 21.53
N ASN A 127 20.66 23.86 22.80
CA ASN A 127 21.54 23.62 23.94
C ASN A 127 21.44 22.17 24.46
N TYR A 128 21.14 21.20 23.60
CA TYR A 128 21.07 19.81 24.01
C TYR A 128 22.47 19.30 24.38
N ILE A 129 22.77 19.28 25.67
CA ILE A 129 23.89 18.53 26.20
C ILE A 129 23.45 17.08 26.15
N ALA A 130 23.94 16.36 25.14
CA ALA A 130 23.80 14.92 25.11
C ALA A 130 24.46 14.38 26.38
N ASN A 131 23.65 13.95 27.36
CA ASN A 131 24.08 13.07 28.45
C ASN A 131 24.34 11.66 27.89
N LEU A 132 25.07 11.61 26.79
CA LEU A 132 25.66 10.43 26.26
C LEU A 132 27.08 10.39 26.84
N PRO A 133 27.50 9.29 27.48
CA PRO A 133 28.91 9.14 27.78
C PRO A 133 29.66 9.24 26.46
N LEU A 134 30.33 10.38 26.23
CA LEU A 134 31.30 10.64 25.18
C LEU A 134 32.46 9.67 25.38
N ASN A 135 32.23 8.42 25.03
CA ASN A 135 33.28 7.44 24.88
C ASN A 135 33.46 7.23 23.39
N SER A 136 34.01 8.27 22.74
CA SER A 136 34.65 8.22 21.43
C SER A 136 35.95 7.42 21.45
N ASN A 137 36.13 6.49 22.40
CA ASN A 137 37.03 5.38 22.19
C ASN A 137 36.32 4.39 21.27
N LYS A 138 36.99 4.08 20.15
CA LYS A 138 36.74 2.94 19.28
C LYS A 138 36.42 1.68 20.10
N ARG A 139 35.16 1.50 20.51
CA ARG A 139 34.72 0.22 21.06
C ARG A 139 34.44 -0.66 19.86
N LYS A 140 35.34 -1.63 19.66
CA LYS A 140 35.09 -2.77 18.78
C LYS A 140 33.72 -3.32 19.12
N LEU A 141 32.89 -3.45 18.09
CA LEU A 141 31.63 -4.18 18.10
C LEU A 141 31.85 -5.47 18.88
N THR A 142 31.03 -5.73 19.90
CA THR A 142 31.18 -6.94 20.72
C THR A 142 30.96 -8.15 19.82
N LYS A 143 31.95 -9.05 19.82
CA LYS A 143 32.03 -10.28 19.01
C LYS A 143 30.76 -11.16 19.03
N VAL A 144 29.92 -10.99 20.06
CA VAL A 144 28.67 -11.72 20.27
C VAL A 144 27.53 -11.23 19.35
N GLU A 145 27.46 -9.94 19.03
CA GLU A 145 26.40 -9.36 18.20
C GLU A 145 26.67 -9.55 16.70
N GLU A 146 27.95 -9.58 16.32
CA GLU A 146 28.40 -9.89 14.96
C GLU A 146 28.15 -11.37 14.60
N GLU A 147 28.41 -12.30 15.54
CA GLU A 147 28.11 -13.73 15.37
C GLU A 147 26.60 -14.03 15.25
N GLU A 148 25.72 -13.29 15.92
CA GLU A 148 24.27 -13.42 15.73
C GLU A 148 23.82 -12.93 14.36
N ARG A 149 24.42 -11.84 13.86
CA ARG A 149 24.12 -11.27 12.54
C ARG A 149 24.62 -12.19 11.43
N GLU A 150 25.78 -12.82 11.59
CA GLU A 150 26.30 -13.84 10.67
C GLU A 150 25.45 -15.12 10.69
N LYS A 151 25.01 -15.60 11.87
CA LYS A 151 24.10 -16.76 11.96
C LYS A 151 22.76 -16.48 11.28
N LYS A 152 22.19 -15.28 11.42
CA LYS A 152 20.94 -14.87 10.76
C LYS A 152 21.11 -14.73 9.23
N LYS A 153 22.22 -14.14 8.76
CA LYS A 153 22.54 -14.07 7.32
C LYS A 153 22.75 -15.45 6.71
N LYS A 154 23.53 -16.32 7.35
CA LYS A 154 23.77 -17.70 6.91
C LYS A 154 22.49 -18.54 6.87
N LYS A 155 21.55 -18.32 7.80
CA LYS A 155 20.24 -18.98 7.80
C LYS A 155 19.34 -18.49 6.66
N ASN A 156 19.37 -17.20 6.34
CA ASN A 156 18.59 -16.65 5.22
C ASN A 156 19.17 -17.08 3.86
N GLU A 157 20.50 -17.02 3.71
CA GLU A 157 21.22 -17.45 2.52
C GLU A 157 20.99 -18.94 2.23
N LYS A 158 21.13 -19.81 3.24
CA LYS A 158 20.82 -21.25 3.11
C LYS A 158 19.36 -21.51 2.73
N LYS A 159 18.42 -20.67 3.19
CA LYS A 159 16.99 -20.79 2.84
C LYS A 159 16.73 -20.34 1.40
N VAL A 160 17.40 -19.29 0.94
CA VAL A 160 17.32 -18.81 -0.46
C VAL A 160 17.93 -19.83 -1.41
N GLU A 161 19.08 -20.42 -1.07
CA GLU A 161 19.72 -21.46 -1.88
C GLU A 161 18.86 -22.73 -1.97
N ALA A 162 18.27 -23.19 -0.86
CA ALA A 162 17.34 -24.32 -0.87
C ALA A 162 16.10 -24.05 -1.75
N ARG A 163 15.58 -22.81 -1.73
CA ARG A 163 14.45 -22.41 -2.59
C ARG A 163 14.87 -22.35 -4.07
N ALA A 164 16.08 -21.88 -4.36
CA ALA A 164 16.63 -21.84 -5.71
C ALA A 164 16.89 -23.25 -6.28
N GLN A 165 17.39 -24.19 -5.47
CA GLN A 165 17.56 -25.59 -5.86
C GLN A 165 16.21 -26.25 -6.17
N LYS A 166 15.20 -26.03 -5.32
CA LYS A 166 13.83 -26.53 -5.57
C LYS A 166 13.21 -25.94 -6.83
N ALA A 167 13.46 -24.66 -7.13
CA ALA A 167 13.00 -24.01 -8.36
C ALA A 167 13.71 -24.59 -9.61
N LYS A 168 15.02 -24.84 -9.55
CA LYS A 168 15.76 -25.50 -10.63
C LYS A 168 15.26 -26.92 -10.87
N GLU A 169 14.99 -27.69 -9.82
CA GLU A 169 14.43 -29.05 -9.96
C GLU A 169 13.04 -29.02 -10.61
N GLN A 170 12.20 -28.04 -10.28
CA GLN A 170 10.90 -27.84 -10.94
C GLN A 170 11.05 -27.51 -12.42
N GLN A 171 11.99 -26.62 -12.79
CA GLN A 171 12.25 -26.30 -14.19
C GLN A 171 12.76 -27.51 -14.97
N VAL A 172 13.63 -28.33 -14.37
CA VAL A 172 14.10 -29.58 -14.99
C VAL A 172 12.93 -30.56 -15.21
N LYS A 173 12.03 -30.70 -14.23
CA LYS A 173 10.81 -31.53 -14.37
C LYS A 173 9.86 -31.00 -15.45
N GLN A 174 9.69 -29.68 -15.57
CA GLN A 174 8.91 -29.08 -16.64
C GLN A 174 9.56 -29.33 -18.01
N ALA A 175 10.87 -29.12 -18.12
CA ALA A 175 11.61 -29.36 -19.36
C ALA A 175 11.59 -30.84 -19.77
N SER A 176 11.68 -31.79 -18.83
CA SER A 176 11.56 -33.21 -19.12
C SER A 176 10.13 -33.58 -19.57
N TRP A 177 9.11 -32.99 -18.96
CA TRP A 177 7.71 -33.19 -19.37
C TRP A 177 7.42 -32.60 -20.75
N GLN A 178 7.96 -31.42 -21.06
CA GLN A 178 7.88 -30.80 -22.39
C GLN A 178 8.57 -31.67 -23.45
N LYS A 179 9.75 -32.24 -23.15
CA LYS A 179 10.42 -33.19 -24.04
C LYS A 179 9.59 -34.46 -24.26
N PHE A 180 8.91 -34.96 -23.23
CA PHE A 180 8.01 -36.10 -23.33
C PHE A 180 6.80 -35.78 -24.23
N ALA A 181 6.15 -34.63 -24.02
CA ALA A 181 5.01 -34.17 -24.81
C ALA A 181 5.36 -34.00 -26.31
N LYS A 182 6.50 -33.38 -26.62
CA LYS A 182 6.98 -33.26 -28.03
C LYS A 182 7.31 -34.62 -28.66
N LYS A 183 7.80 -35.58 -27.86
CA LYS A 183 8.11 -36.94 -28.34
C LYS A 183 6.84 -37.75 -28.60
N SER A 184 5.78 -37.57 -27.82
CA SER A 184 4.50 -38.22 -28.07
C SER A 184 3.79 -37.66 -29.31
N GLU A 185 3.86 -36.34 -29.53
CA GLU A 185 3.34 -35.69 -30.74
C GLU A 185 4.02 -36.23 -32.01
N LYS A 186 5.36 -36.37 -32.00
CA LYS A 186 6.10 -36.96 -33.13
C LYS A 186 5.79 -38.45 -33.37
N LYS A 187 5.27 -39.16 -32.37
CA LYS A 187 4.81 -40.56 -32.48
C LYS A 187 3.30 -40.68 -32.78
N GLY A 188 2.60 -39.56 -32.99
CA GLY A 188 1.16 -39.55 -33.28
C GLY A 188 0.25 -39.91 -32.10
N VAL A 189 0.78 -39.93 -30.87
CA VAL A 189 0.01 -40.24 -29.66
C VAL A 189 -0.37 -38.92 -28.98
N HIS A 190 -1.65 -38.54 -29.08
CA HIS A 190 -2.16 -37.31 -28.47
C HIS A 190 -2.37 -37.49 -26.95
N ILE A 191 -1.64 -36.72 -26.14
CA ILE A 191 -1.81 -36.68 -24.68
C ILE A 191 -2.98 -35.75 -24.33
N ALA A 192 -4.00 -36.30 -23.66
CA ALA A 192 -5.16 -35.54 -23.20
C ALA A 192 -4.72 -34.36 -22.30
N GLY A 193 -5.18 -33.15 -22.63
CA GLY A 193 -4.89 -31.91 -21.89
C GLY A 193 -3.80 -31.01 -22.50
N VAL A 194 -2.94 -31.52 -23.38
CA VAL A 194 -1.87 -30.71 -24.03
C VAL A 194 -2.28 -30.16 -25.39
N ALA A 195 -3.07 -30.91 -26.16
CA ALA A 195 -3.46 -30.53 -27.53
C ALA A 195 -4.62 -29.52 -27.61
N GLY A 196 -5.12 -29.00 -26.49
CA GLY A 196 -6.20 -28.00 -26.44
C GLY A 196 -7.57 -28.46 -26.97
N THR A 197 -7.66 -29.65 -27.56
CA THR A 197 -8.91 -30.30 -27.96
C THR A 197 -9.56 -30.89 -26.72
N SER A 198 -10.49 -30.15 -26.12
CA SER A 198 -11.35 -30.66 -25.05
C SER A 198 -12.08 -31.90 -25.56
N ILE A 199 -12.06 -32.98 -24.78
CA ILE A 199 -12.85 -34.21 -24.95
C ILE A 199 -14.38 -33.96 -24.96
N PHE A 200 -14.80 -32.73 -24.67
CA PHE A 200 -16.18 -32.25 -24.72
C PHE A 200 -16.37 -31.08 -25.71
N ARG A 201 -15.42 -30.85 -26.63
CA ARG A 201 -15.57 -29.77 -27.62
C ARG A 201 -16.70 -30.13 -28.60
N THR A 202 -17.72 -29.28 -28.66
CA THR A 202 -18.82 -29.40 -29.63
C THR A 202 -18.26 -29.25 -31.04
N PRO A 203 -18.50 -30.19 -31.97
CA PRO A 203 -18.06 -30.06 -33.36
C PRO A 203 -18.82 -28.91 -34.05
N ASP A 204 -18.19 -28.20 -35.00
CA ASP A 204 -18.73 -27.01 -35.68
C ASP A 204 -19.95 -27.29 -36.61
N ASN A 205 -20.54 -28.49 -36.53
CA ASN A 205 -21.76 -28.84 -37.25
C ASN A 205 -22.98 -28.44 -36.40
N PRO A 206 -23.96 -27.68 -36.93
CA PRO A 206 -25.11 -27.18 -36.17
C PRO A 206 -26.03 -28.27 -35.57
N LEU A 207 -25.83 -29.55 -35.89
CA LEU A 207 -26.52 -30.70 -35.30
C LEU A 207 -25.64 -31.57 -34.38
N GLY A 208 -24.40 -31.14 -34.10
CA GLY A 208 -23.41 -31.93 -33.34
C GLY A 208 -23.70 -31.98 -31.85
N LYS A 209 -24.08 -33.16 -31.31
CA LYS A 209 -24.24 -33.40 -29.87
C LYS A 209 -22.91 -33.82 -29.22
N VAL A 210 -22.65 -33.31 -28.01
CA VAL A 210 -21.41 -33.50 -27.24
C VAL A 210 -21.30 -34.96 -26.76
N GLY A 211 -20.23 -35.65 -27.13
CA GLY A 211 -19.89 -37.00 -26.68
C GLY A 211 -18.37 -37.15 -26.58
N VAL A 212 -17.92 -38.11 -25.77
CA VAL A 212 -16.48 -38.38 -25.58
C VAL A 212 -15.88 -38.82 -26.92
N THR A 213 -15.06 -37.95 -27.51
CA THR A 213 -14.45 -38.19 -28.82
C THR A 213 -13.55 -39.44 -28.79
N GLY A 214 -13.79 -40.40 -29.67
CA GLY A 214 -12.89 -41.54 -29.92
C GLY A 214 -13.49 -42.94 -29.70
N SER A 215 -14.64 -43.05 -29.02
CA SER A 215 -15.44 -44.26 -29.04
C SER A 215 -16.56 -44.02 -30.06
N GLY A 216 -16.56 -44.72 -31.20
CA GLY A 216 -17.59 -44.59 -32.24
C GLY A 216 -19.00 -45.03 -31.81
N ARG A 217 -19.33 -44.99 -30.53
CA ARG A 217 -20.66 -45.23 -29.97
C ARG A 217 -21.23 -43.91 -29.46
N GLY A 218 -22.39 -43.54 -29.98
CA GLY A 218 -23.19 -42.42 -29.47
C GLY A 218 -23.64 -42.64 -28.02
N MET A 219 -24.16 -41.57 -27.40
CA MET A 219 -24.73 -41.57 -26.05
C MET A 219 -25.77 -42.70 -25.93
N THR A 220 -25.56 -43.66 -25.01
CA THR A 220 -26.51 -44.74 -24.76
C THR A 220 -27.79 -44.18 -24.14
N GLU A 221 -28.95 -44.42 -24.77
CA GLU A 221 -30.23 -44.02 -24.20
C GLU A 221 -30.51 -44.80 -22.91
N VAL A 222 -30.91 -44.07 -21.86
CA VAL A 222 -31.24 -44.67 -20.57
C VAL A 222 -32.56 -45.42 -20.71
N ALA A 223 -32.52 -46.75 -20.64
CA ALA A 223 -33.73 -47.58 -20.64
C ALA A 223 -34.61 -47.23 -19.43
N SER A 224 -35.84 -46.77 -19.67
CA SER A 224 -36.80 -46.48 -18.63
C SER A 224 -37.19 -47.78 -17.90
N ARG A 225 -36.97 -47.85 -16.58
CA ARG A 225 -37.38 -48.98 -15.75
C ARG A 225 -38.89 -49.20 -15.85
N ILE A 226 -39.29 -50.37 -16.36
CA ILE A 226 -40.69 -50.80 -16.36
C ILE A 226 -41.04 -51.19 -14.91
N LYS A 227 -42.09 -50.59 -14.36
CA LYS A 227 -42.64 -50.98 -13.04
C LYS A 227 -43.26 -52.37 -13.17
N HIS A 228 -42.73 -53.35 -12.43
CA HIS A 228 -43.37 -54.66 -12.27
C HIS A 228 -44.73 -54.46 -11.59
N LYS A 229 -45.79 -54.92 -12.25
CA LYS A 229 -47.09 -55.15 -11.61
C LYS A 229 -47.08 -56.59 -11.10
N PHE A 230 -47.36 -56.77 -9.81
CA PHE A 230 -47.56 -58.06 -9.16
C PHE A 230 -48.84 -58.72 -9.66
#